data_AF-A0A2T5YDU9-F1
#
_entry.id   AF-A0A2T5YDU9-F1
#
_cell.length_a   1.000
_cell.length_b   1.000
_cell.length_c   1.000
_cell.angle_alpha   90.00
_cell.angle_beta   90.00
_cell.angle_gamma   90.00
#
_symmetry.space_group_name_H-M   'P 1'
#
loop_
_entity.id
_entity.type
_entity.pdbx_description
1 polymer ?
#
loop_
_entity_poly.entity_id
_entity_poly.type
_entity_poly.pdbx_seq_one_letter_code
_entity_poly.pdbx_strand_id
1 'polypeptide(L)'
;MNLPQNGSVVIVDDQPKQALPIITALSKQGIATTWYRGNNPDEMPEQPLQKVRLIFMDLQLIEGDNDAHTIASRVLHILEHIIPSDNGPYMLVIWSLKDALYAEELKERLKLQNDYLCPVCTVTLNKKDCIRQKQEVGAHELIEEVLAQLTDAGFEDDELTSVADAIKNKWIVDKDAEYEVLPEAVATIENAIAEELKKAGVFHLFIIWENLIKSSAAHTVANISATLPHDETWEQNMRDVFRRMGIARVGQNEISDEELLKESVLTFIQSFTDSLETSIQEVKLPDYASKQGEQLIKVKFKESVIRLVAEDNVFKIFQDDIDENSQINSIKIAENKDKHKLKAIKIEWEEAVNFVLDIYKSIPPHLNTKLHLEQNPTNVLVPGNIYEVNVKEDDRERFADTYFINIDKEELKLIRFIELEVSPICDYAQKKWKKCRLVSGVIYPESLAKKLRVQNDHLYKAQPVFFLDDGYVKMVFDYHLLKSRDPHEIRSRTTLKYRLRRELLLDIIANVSAHVNRPGISFVS
;
A
#
# COMPACT_ATOMS: atom_id res chain seq x y z
N MET A 1 11.31 -12.25 8.39
CA MET A 1 11.87 -12.31 7.03
C MET A 1 11.65 -10.94 6.38
N ASN A 2 12.68 -10.38 5.74
CA ASN A 2 12.69 -9.00 5.24
C ASN A 2 12.20 -8.86 3.78
N LEU A 3 11.96 -9.99 3.11
CA LEU A 3 11.57 -10.03 1.70
C LEU A 3 10.06 -10.18 1.54
N PRO A 4 9.46 -9.61 0.48
CA PRO A 4 8.07 -9.85 0.14
C PRO A 4 7.83 -11.31 -0.23
N GLN A 5 6.77 -11.91 0.30
CA GLN A 5 6.43 -13.32 0.07
C GLN A 5 5.15 -13.50 -0.75
N ASN A 6 4.44 -12.42 -1.07
CA ASN A 6 3.12 -12.41 -1.74
C ASN A 6 3.19 -12.40 -3.28
N GLY A 7 4.36 -12.71 -3.87
CA GLY A 7 4.55 -12.72 -5.32
C GLY A 7 4.91 -11.37 -5.94
N SER A 8 5.04 -10.30 -5.14
CA SER A 8 5.37 -8.95 -5.61
C SER A 8 6.86 -8.73 -5.96
N VAL A 9 7.60 -9.80 -6.25
CA VAL A 9 9.04 -9.75 -6.58
C VAL A 9 9.20 -9.94 -8.09
N VAL A 10 9.87 -9.00 -8.73
CA VAL A 10 10.14 -9.03 -10.18
C VAL A 10 11.64 -9.10 -10.42
N ILE A 11 12.05 -9.87 -11.43
CA ILE A 11 13.43 -9.96 -11.89
C ILE A 11 13.46 -9.62 -13.37
N VAL A 12 14.27 -8.63 -13.74
CA VAL A 12 14.49 -8.21 -15.12
C VAL A 12 15.95 -8.48 -15.45
N ASP A 13 16.19 -9.43 -16.34
CA ASP A 13 17.52 -9.82 -16.79
C ASP A 13 17.35 -10.40 -18.20
N ASP A 14 18.19 -9.99 -19.15
CA ASP A 14 18.09 -10.45 -20.54
C ASP A 14 18.61 -11.89 -20.74
N GLN A 15 19.39 -12.41 -19.78
CA GLN A 15 19.99 -13.74 -19.81
C GLN A 15 19.29 -14.68 -18.83
N PRO A 16 18.40 -15.58 -19.30
CA PRO A 16 17.68 -16.52 -18.43
C PRO A 16 18.61 -17.35 -17.53
N LYS A 17 19.79 -17.73 -18.03
CA LYS A 17 20.79 -18.51 -17.28
C LYS A 17 21.42 -17.72 -16.12
N GLN A 18 21.47 -16.39 -16.19
CA GLN A 18 21.95 -15.54 -15.09
C GLN A 18 20.85 -15.25 -14.07
N ALA A 19 19.59 -15.15 -14.52
CA ALA A 19 18.43 -14.96 -13.66
C ALA A 19 18.06 -16.21 -12.83
N LEU A 20 18.12 -17.39 -13.46
CA LEU A 20 17.68 -18.67 -12.89
C LEU A 20 18.32 -18.99 -11.52
N PRO A 21 19.62 -18.73 -11.29
CA PRO A 21 20.23 -18.86 -9.97
C PRO A 21 19.48 -18.07 -8.89
N ILE A 22 19.21 -16.77 -9.09
CA ILE A 22 18.48 -15.96 -8.09
C ILE A 22 17.06 -16.48 -7.91
N ILE A 23 16.37 -16.80 -9.01
CA ILE A 23 15.03 -17.39 -8.96
C ILE A 23 15.05 -18.65 -8.08
N THR A 24 16.04 -19.51 -8.26
CA THR A 24 16.21 -20.74 -7.48
C THR A 24 16.51 -20.44 -6.01
N ALA A 25 17.37 -19.46 -5.73
CA ALA A 25 17.74 -19.05 -4.39
C ALA A 25 16.52 -18.53 -3.60
N LEU A 26 15.71 -17.66 -4.22
CA LEU A 26 14.48 -17.12 -3.66
C LEU A 26 13.39 -18.20 -3.53
N SER A 27 13.28 -19.10 -4.51
CA SER A 27 12.32 -20.21 -4.49
C SER A 27 12.58 -21.18 -3.33
N LYS A 28 13.84 -21.43 -2.97
CA LYS A 28 14.20 -22.24 -1.78
C LYS A 28 13.69 -21.64 -0.47
N GLN A 29 13.41 -20.33 -0.43
CA GLN A 29 12.82 -19.62 0.70
C GLN A 29 11.28 -19.46 0.57
N GLY A 30 10.66 -20.06 -0.46
CA GLY A 30 9.23 -19.93 -0.72
C GLY A 30 8.80 -18.55 -1.24
N ILE A 31 9.73 -17.79 -1.81
CA ILE A 31 9.48 -16.47 -2.41
C ILE A 31 9.16 -16.67 -3.89
N ALA A 32 7.92 -16.36 -4.27
CA ALA A 32 7.49 -16.38 -5.66
C ALA A 32 8.05 -15.14 -6.41
N THR A 33 8.50 -15.34 -7.64
CA THR A 33 9.09 -14.30 -8.49
C THR A 33 8.47 -14.32 -9.87
N THR A 34 8.39 -13.15 -10.51
CA THR A 34 8.07 -13.01 -11.94
C THR A 34 9.32 -12.54 -12.68
N TRP A 35 9.69 -13.23 -13.76
CA TRP A 35 10.87 -12.86 -14.56
C TRP A 35 10.46 -12.30 -15.92
N TYR A 36 11.16 -11.26 -16.37
CA TYR A 36 11.01 -10.69 -17.71
C TYR A 36 12.37 -10.52 -18.38
N ARG A 37 12.39 -10.74 -19.70
CA ARG A 37 13.58 -10.52 -20.53
C ARG A 37 13.72 -9.05 -20.88
N GLY A 38 14.67 -8.35 -20.26
CA GLY A 38 14.77 -6.89 -20.34
C GLY A 38 15.07 -6.29 -21.73
N ASN A 39 15.51 -7.09 -22.71
CA ASN A 39 15.81 -6.62 -24.06
C ASN A 39 14.75 -6.95 -25.11
N ASN A 40 13.68 -7.64 -24.70
CA ASN A 40 12.60 -8.01 -25.60
C ASN A 40 11.27 -7.39 -25.12
N PRO A 41 10.84 -6.25 -25.69
CA PRO A 41 9.56 -5.63 -25.36
C PRO A 41 8.35 -6.55 -25.60
N ASP A 42 8.42 -7.50 -26.54
CA ASP A 42 7.32 -8.42 -26.83
C ASP A 42 7.12 -9.48 -25.72
N GLU A 43 8.13 -9.69 -24.87
CA GLU A 43 8.05 -10.55 -23.68
C GLU A 43 7.66 -9.77 -22.41
N MET A 44 7.49 -8.46 -22.51
CA MET A 44 6.96 -7.61 -21.43
C MET A 44 5.43 -7.63 -21.44
N PRO A 45 4.78 -7.40 -20.29
CA PRO A 45 3.34 -7.34 -20.28
C PRO A 45 2.86 -6.06 -20.97
N GLU A 46 1.80 -6.16 -21.77
CA GLU A 46 1.18 -4.98 -22.43
C GLU A 46 0.73 -3.92 -21.41
N GLN A 47 0.39 -4.37 -20.20
CA GLN A 47 0.06 -3.53 -19.05
C GLN A 47 0.58 -4.16 -17.76
N PRO A 48 0.95 -3.38 -16.74
CA PRO A 48 1.42 -3.90 -15.46
C PRO A 48 0.45 -4.91 -14.84
N LEU A 49 0.92 -6.13 -14.57
CA LEU A 49 0.08 -7.26 -14.13
C LEU A 49 -0.11 -7.35 -12.61
N GLN A 50 0.79 -6.74 -11.85
CA GLN A 50 0.81 -6.88 -10.39
C GLN A 50 1.37 -5.66 -9.70
N LYS A 51 1.08 -5.55 -8.39
CA LYS A 51 1.79 -4.63 -7.51
C LYS A 51 3.16 -5.20 -7.19
N VAL A 52 4.16 -4.35 -7.23
CA VAL A 52 5.57 -4.71 -7.06
C VAL A 52 6.11 -4.07 -5.78
N ARG A 53 6.89 -4.85 -5.01
CA ARG A 53 7.59 -4.37 -3.79
C ARG A 53 9.10 -4.48 -3.93
N LEU A 54 9.59 -5.37 -4.79
CA LEU A 54 11.01 -5.60 -5.00
C LEU A 54 11.28 -5.91 -6.47
N ILE A 55 12.21 -5.20 -7.08
CA ILE A 55 12.68 -5.45 -8.45
C ILE A 55 14.16 -5.74 -8.42
N PHE A 56 14.61 -6.84 -9.01
CA PHE A 56 15.99 -7.03 -9.43
C PHE A 56 16.10 -6.58 -10.88
N MET A 57 16.96 -5.59 -11.15
CA MET A 57 17.13 -5.00 -12.46
C MET A 57 18.58 -5.16 -12.90
N ASP A 58 18.79 -5.94 -13.96
CA ASP A 58 20.05 -5.91 -14.68
C ASP A 58 20.15 -4.62 -15.50
N LEU A 59 21.34 -4.00 -15.47
CA LEU A 59 21.64 -2.83 -16.28
C LEU A 59 22.21 -3.21 -17.65
N GLN A 60 22.70 -4.44 -17.84
CA GLN A 60 23.37 -4.88 -19.06
C GLN A 60 22.45 -5.61 -20.04
N LEU A 61 21.28 -5.03 -20.32
CA LEU A 61 20.26 -5.69 -21.14
C LEU A 61 20.66 -5.88 -22.62
N ILE A 62 21.58 -5.07 -23.15
CA ILE A 62 22.08 -5.19 -24.53
C ILE A 62 23.62 -5.14 -24.53
N GLU A 63 24.25 -6.08 -25.24
CA GLU A 63 25.70 -6.13 -25.43
C GLU A 63 26.19 -4.91 -26.25
N GLY A 64 27.14 -4.14 -25.70
CA GLY A 64 27.83 -3.04 -26.41
C GLY A 64 27.36 -1.62 -26.05
N ASP A 65 26.21 -1.45 -25.40
CA ASP A 65 25.82 -0.16 -24.82
C ASP A 65 26.68 0.15 -23.60
N ASN A 66 27.49 1.21 -23.69
CA ASN A 66 28.29 1.71 -22.57
C ASN A 66 27.91 3.15 -22.18
N ASP A 67 26.89 3.73 -22.81
CA ASP A 67 26.39 5.07 -22.51
C ASP A 67 25.39 5.03 -21.34
N ALA A 68 25.71 5.75 -20.26
CA ALA A 68 24.94 5.73 -19.02
C ALA A 68 23.52 6.28 -19.20
N HIS A 69 23.37 7.34 -20.01
CA HIS A 69 22.08 7.96 -20.30
C HIS A 69 21.14 7.00 -21.05
N THR A 70 21.66 6.29 -22.05
CA THR A 70 20.89 5.32 -22.85
C THR A 70 20.43 4.14 -22.00
N ILE A 71 21.32 3.60 -21.15
CA ILE A 71 20.98 2.53 -20.20
C ILE A 71 19.88 2.98 -19.25
N ALA A 72 20.02 4.16 -18.64
CA ALA A 72 19.04 4.66 -17.68
C ALA A 72 17.68 4.97 -18.34
N SER A 73 17.66 5.55 -19.56
CA SER A 73 16.42 5.73 -20.35
C SER A 73 15.69 4.40 -20.58
N ARG A 74 16.43 3.35 -20.95
CA ARG A 74 15.86 2.03 -21.22
C ARG A 74 15.28 1.40 -19.96
N VAL A 75 16.01 1.46 -18.84
CA VAL A 75 15.53 0.94 -17.56
C VAL A 75 14.23 1.64 -17.14
N LEU A 76 14.15 2.97 -17.27
CA LEU A 76 12.92 3.71 -16.97
C LEU A 76 11.73 3.22 -17.82
N HIS A 77 11.95 3.03 -19.12
CA HIS A 77 10.91 2.52 -20.02
C HIS A 77 10.43 1.12 -19.63
N ILE A 78 11.34 0.25 -19.16
CA ILE A 78 10.97 -1.07 -18.65
C ILE A 78 10.16 -0.95 -17.36
N LEU A 79 10.56 -0.07 -16.44
CA LEU A 79 9.83 0.17 -15.20
C LEU A 79 8.41 0.68 -15.48
N GLU A 80 8.18 1.51 -16.50
CA GLU A 80 6.85 1.96 -16.95
C GLU A 80 5.91 0.80 -17.34
N HIS A 81 6.46 -0.28 -17.94
CA HIS A 81 5.66 -1.45 -18.34
C HIS A 81 5.36 -2.40 -17.19
N ILE A 82 6.20 -2.41 -16.15
CA ILE A 82 6.13 -3.36 -15.05
C ILE A 82 5.41 -2.76 -13.84
N ILE A 83 5.54 -1.46 -13.61
CA ILE A 83 5.03 -0.77 -12.42
C ILE A 83 3.76 0.01 -12.79
N PRO A 84 2.60 -0.31 -12.20
CA PRO A 84 1.40 0.50 -12.41
C PRO A 84 1.50 1.87 -11.74
N SER A 85 0.79 2.88 -12.26
CA SER A 85 0.80 4.25 -11.71
C SER A 85 0.30 4.34 -10.26
N ASP A 86 -0.50 3.37 -9.82
CA ASP A 86 -1.02 3.23 -8.46
C ASP A 86 -0.30 2.10 -7.67
N ASN A 87 0.95 1.77 -8.01
CA ASN A 87 1.72 0.67 -7.39
C ASN A 87 1.92 0.80 -5.88
N GLY A 88 2.15 2.04 -5.44
CA GLY A 88 2.72 2.33 -4.13
C GLY A 88 4.22 2.08 -4.07
N PRO A 89 4.82 2.09 -2.87
CA PRO A 89 6.27 2.04 -2.69
C PRO A 89 6.86 0.68 -3.09
N TYR A 90 8.08 0.72 -3.63
CA TYR A 90 8.86 -0.47 -3.95
C TYR A 90 10.36 -0.20 -3.77
N MET A 91 11.14 -1.27 -3.80
CA MET A 91 12.61 -1.25 -3.75
C MET A 91 13.19 -1.71 -5.08
N LEU A 92 14.25 -1.04 -5.52
CA LEU A 92 15.00 -1.40 -6.71
C LEU A 92 16.37 -1.98 -6.32
N VAL A 93 16.64 -3.21 -6.73
CA VAL A 93 17.94 -3.86 -6.62
C VAL A 93 18.61 -3.80 -7.98
N ILE A 94 19.67 -3.01 -8.07
CA ILE A 94 20.54 -2.94 -9.23
C ILE A 94 21.48 -4.16 -9.17
N TRP A 95 21.29 -5.08 -10.10
CA TRP A 95 21.96 -6.38 -10.15
C TRP A 95 22.91 -6.41 -11.36
N SER A 96 24.19 -6.03 -11.18
CA SER A 96 25.12 -5.82 -12.31
C SER A 96 26.55 -6.27 -12.03
N LEU A 97 27.31 -6.58 -13.10
CA LEU A 97 28.74 -6.89 -13.06
C LEU A 97 29.64 -5.66 -13.24
N LYS A 98 29.07 -4.52 -13.69
CA LYS A 98 29.78 -3.30 -14.11
C LYS A 98 29.61 -2.12 -13.15
N ASP A 99 30.43 -1.10 -13.44
CA ASP A 99 30.75 0.14 -12.71
C ASP A 99 29.62 0.84 -11.94
N ALA A 100 30.00 1.48 -10.82
CA ALA A 100 29.10 2.27 -9.97
C ALA A 100 28.46 3.46 -10.73
N LEU A 101 29.10 3.92 -11.81
CA LEU A 101 28.68 5.04 -12.63
C LEU A 101 27.24 4.90 -13.17
N TYR A 102 26.88 3.74 -13.72
CA TYR A 102 25.53 3.53 -14.31
C TYR A 102 24.43 3.52 -13.25
N ALA A 103 24.74 3.00 -12.06
CA ALA A 103 23.82 2.99 -10.95
C ALA A 103 23.52 4.41 -10.45
N GLU A 104 24.53 5.29 -10.41
CA GLU A 104 24.34 6.69 -10.00
C GLU A 104 23.53 7.50 -11.01
N GLU A 105 23.81 7.40 -12.31
CA GLU A 105 23.02 8.07 -13.37
C GLU A 105 21.53 7.65 -13.31
N LEU A 106 21.25 6.35 -13.14
CA LEU A 106 19.88 5.85 -13.00
C LEU A 106 19.21 6.42 -11.73
N LYS A 107 19.91 6.45 -10.59
CA LYS A 107 19.39 7.02 -9.34
C LYS A 107 19.05 8.50 -9.50
N GLU A 108 19.89 9.28 -10.19
CA GLU A 108 19.62 10.70 -10.44
C GLU A 108 18.38 10.89 -11.30
N ARG A 109 18.23 10.12 -12.38
CA ARG A 109 17.04 10.20 -13.23
C ARG A 109 15.75 9.78 -12.53
N LEU A 110 15.78 8.72 -11.73
CA LEU A 110 14.62 8.31 -10.93
C LEU A 110 14.19 9.41 -9.94
N LYS A 111 15.16 10.12 -9.34
CA LYS A 111 14.87 11.28 -8.46
C LYS A 111 14.28 12.47 -9.24
N LEU A 112 14.63 12.65 -10.51
CA LEU A 112 14.11 13.74 -11.35
C LEU A 112 12.68 13.49 -11.82
N GLN A 113 12.29 12.24 -12.11
CA GLN A 113 10.94 11.85 -12.50
C GLN A 113 9.90 12.26 -11.42
N ASN A 114 10.25 12.08 -10.14
CA ASN A 114 9.42 12.45 -8.99
C ASN A 114 7.96 11.95 -9.08
N ASP A 115 7.79 10.71 -9.54
CA ASP A 115 6.50 10.06 -9.73
C ASP A 115 6.47 8.65 -9.13
N TYR A 116 5.53 7.81 -9.57
CA TYR A 116 5.34 6.45 -9.10
C TYR A 116 6.50 5.49 -9.44
N LEU A 117 7.41 5.87 -10.34
CA LEU A 117 8.60 5.10 -10.69
C LEU A 117 9.76 5.38 -9.73
N CYS A 118 9.66 6.33 -8.81
CA CYS A 118 10.73 6.59 -7.86
C CYS A 118 10.71 5.54 -6.74
N PRO A 119 11.75 4.68 -6.61
CA PRO A 119 11.80 3.67 -5.56
C PRO A 119 12.05 4.33 -4.19
N VAL A 120 11.58 3.68 -3.12
CA VAL A 120 11.84 4.15 -1.75
C VAL A 120 13.31 4.01 -1.38
N CYS A 121 13.95 2.93 -1.83
CA CYS A 121 15.38 2.72 -1.71
C CYS A 121 15.93 1.90 -2.86
N THR A 122 17.22 2.10 -3.12
CA THR A 122 17.97 1.39 -4.17
C THR A 122 19.11 0.61 -3.54
N VAL A 123 19.19 -0.69 -3.80
CA VAL A 123 20.29 -1.56 -3.38
C VAL A 123 21.17 -1.82 -4.59
N THR A 124 22.48 -1.71 -4.46
CA THR A 124 23.41 -2.17 -5.51
C THR A 124 24.02 -3.50 -5.08
N LEU A 125 23.85 -4.54 -5.90
CA LEU A 125 24.41 -5.87 -5.69
C LEU A 125 25.28 -6.27 -6.88
N ASN A 126 26.50 -6.71 -6.59
CA ASN A 126 27.39 -7.25 -7.62
C ASN A 126 26.95 -8.68 -7.95
N LYS A 127 26.76 -9.01 -9.24
CA LYS A 127 26.32 -10.36 -9.61
C LYS A 127 27.28 -11.44 -9.08
N LYS A 128 28.59 -11.16 -9.05
CA LYS A 128 29.63 -12.11 -8.59
C LYS A 128 29.49 -12.52 -7.13
N ASP A 129 28.81 -11.71 -6.32
CA ASP A 129 28.63 -11.99 -4.88
C ASP A 129 27.52 -13.01 -4.62
N CYS A 130 26.68 -13.32 -5.62
CA CYS A 130 25.61 -14.31 -5.45
C CYS A 130 25.64 -15.44 -6.50
N ILE A 131 26.25 -15.24 -7.67
CA ILE A 131 26.35 -16.27 -8.71
C ILE A 131 27.78 -16.43 -9.20
N ARG A 132 28.16 -17.68 -9.51
CA ARG A 132 29.41 -17.99 -10.20
C ARG A 132 29.12 -18.84 -11.44
N GLN A 133 29.96 -18.69 -12.45
CA GLN A 133 29.91 -19.54 -13.64
C GLN A 133 30.33 -20.96 -13.23
N LYS A 134 29.56 -21.97 -13.63
CA LYS A 134 29.96 -23.37 -13.48
C LYS A 134 31.17 -23.62 -14.37
N GLN A 135 32.19 -24.27 -13.82
CA GLN A 135 33.24 -24.83 -14.66
C GLN A 135 32.66 -26.04 -15.38
N GLU A 136 32.71 -26.05 -16.72
CA GLU A 136 32.41 -27.26 -17.47
C GLU A 136 33.47 -28.32 -17.19
N VAL A 137 33.02 -29.45 -16.64
CA VAL A 137 33.87 -30.60 -16.28
C VAL A 137 34.59 -31.18 -17.51
N GLY A 138 34.08 -30.97 -18.73
CA GLY A 138 34.66 -31.52 -19.96
C GLY A 138 35.76 -30.68 -20.63
N ALA A 139 35.85 -29.38 -20.36
CA ALA A 139 36.84 -28.52 -21.04
C ALA A 139 38.27 -28.85 -20.60
N HIS A 140 38.46 -29.17 -19.31
CA HIS A 140 39.78 -29.51 -18.79
C HIS A 140 40.26 -30.87 -19.29
N GLU A 141 39.38 -31.88 -19.31
CA GLU A 141 39.69 -33.22 -19.85
C GLU A 141 39.99 -33.16 -21.35
N LEU A 142 39.20 -32.41 -22.14
CA LEU A 142 39.47 -32.27 -23.58
C LEU A 142 40.75 -31.48 -23.87
N ILE A 143 41.04 -30.43 -23.10
CA ILE A 143 42.32 -29.70 -23.21
C ILE A 143 43.48 -30.64 -22.90
N GLU A 144 43.39 -31.46 -21.86
CA GLU A 144 44.44 -32.45 -21.55
C GLU A 144 44.58 -33.52 -22.63
N GLU A 145 43.48 -34.04 -23.18
CA GLU A 145 43.52 -34.99 -24.29
C GLU A 145 44.16 -34.39 -25.56
N VAL A 146 43.79 -33.16 -25.92
CA VAL A 146 44.35 -32.45 -27.08
C VAL A 146 45.83 -32.14 -26.86
N LEU A 147 46.21 -31.69 -25.66
CA LEU A 147 47.61 -31.43 -25.33
C LEU A 147 48.45 -32.72 -25.32
N ALA A 148 47.89 -33.85 -24.86
CA ALA A 148 48.58 -35.14 -24.89
C ALA A 148 48.83 -35.60 -26.33
N GLN A 149 47.84 -35.48 -27.22
CA GLN A 149 47.99 -35.84 -28.64
C GLN A 149 49.02 -34.97 -29.38
N LEU A 150 49.04 -33.67 -29.08
CA LEU A 150 50.02 -32.74 -29.67
C LEU A 150 51.43 -32.96 -29.10
N THR A 151 51.54 -33.31 -27.82
CA THR A 151 52.82 -33.73 -27.22
C THR A 151 53.37 -34.98 -27.92
N ASP A 152 52.53 -36.00 -28.14
CA ASP A 152 52.92 -37.22 -28.86
C ASP A 152 53.29 -36.95 -30.34
N ALA A 153 52.74 -35.89 -30.93
CA ALA A 153 53.06 -35.44 -32.28
C ALA A 153 54.34 -34.59 -32.37
N GLY A 154 55.00 -34.30 -31.25
CA GLY A 154 56.31 -33.64 -31.20
C GLY A 154 56.27 -32.10 -31.24
N PHE A 155 55.17 -31.48 -30.82
CA PHE A 155 55.06 -30.03 -30.67
C PHE A 155 55.85 -29.53 -29.45
N GLU A 156 56.40 -28.31 -29.53
CA GLU A 156 57.16 -27.69 -28.44
C GLU A 156 56.23 -27.07 -27.37
N ASP A 157 56.70 -26.98 -26.12
CA ASP A 157 55.91 -26.50 -24.96
C ASP A 157 55.29 -25.11 -25.17
N ASP A 158 55.99 -24.25 -25.91
CA ASP A 158 55.59 -22.88 -26.25
C ASP A 158 54.33 -22.88 -27.16
N GLU A 159 54.27 -23.82 -28.11
CA GLU A 159 53.16 -23.99 -29.05
C GLU A 159 51.96 -24.64 -28.35
N LEU A 160 52.21 -25.62 -27.49
CA LEU A 160 51.19 -26.26 -26.64
C LEU A 160 50.51 -25.24 -25.73
N THR A 161 51.28 -24.32 -25.14
CA THR A 161 50.76 -23.25 -24.30
C THR A 161 49.87 -22.29 -25.10
N SER A 162 50.29 -21.90 -26.31
CA SER A 162 49.51 -21.05 -27.20
C SER A 162 48.18 -21.71 -27.63
N VAL A 163 48.20 -23.02 -27.92
CA VAL A 163 47.00 -23.79 -28.27
C VAL A 163 46.06 -23.92 -27.07
N ALA A 164 46.57 -24.21 -25.88
CA ALA A 164 45.76 -24.25 -24.66
C ALA A 164 45.07 -22.92 -24.40
N ASP A 165 45.79 -21.80 -24.55
CA ASP A 165 45.24 -20.46 -24.38
C ASP A 165 44.24 -20.10 -25.48
N ALA A 166 44.46 -20.53 -26.73
CA ALA A 166 43.51 -20.34 -27.81
C ALA A 166 42.22 -21.16 -27.60
N ILE A 167 42.33 -22.41 -27.16
CA ILE A 167 41.17 -23.27 -26.84
C ILE A 167 40.41 -22.66 -25.65
N LYS A 168 41.10 -22.29 -24.57
CA LYS A 168 40.46 -21.60 -23.42
C LYS A 168 39.75 -20.33 -23.87
N ASN A 169 40.41 -19.45 -24.62
CA ASN A 169 39.82 -18.21 -25.08
C ASN A 169 38.62 -18.42 -26.01
N LYS A 170 38.61 -19.49 -26.83
CA LYS A 170 37.51 -19.77 -27.75
C LYS A 170 36.35 -20.53 -27.08
N TRP A 171 36.66 -21.37 -26.09
CA TRP A 171 35.67 -22.11 -25.28
C TRP A 171 34.98 -21.20 -24.26
N ILE A 172 35.70 -20.22 -23.69
CA ILE A 172 35.13 -19.20 -22.79
C ILE A 172 34.12 -18.29 -23.52
N VAL A 173 34.17 -18.20 -24.85
CA VAL A 173 33.28 -17.37 -25.68
C VAL A 173 31.95 -18.06 -25.97
N ASP A 174 31.73 -19.30 -25.51
CA ASP A 174 30.46 -19.97 -25.77
C ASP A 174 29.32 -19.34 -24.94
N LYS A 175 28.25 -18.94 -25.63
CA LYS A 175 27.07 -18.26 -25.08
C LYS A 175 26.24 -19.14 -24.13
N ASP A 176 26.76 -20.30 -23.76
CA ASP A 176 26.08 -21.34 -23.02
C ASP A 176 26.56 -21.54 -21.58
N ALA A 177 27.43 -20.67 -21.07
CA ALA A 177 27.85 -20.62 -19.67
C ALA A 177 26.69 -20.86 -18.68
N GLU A 178 26.72 -21.99 -17.97
CA GLU A 178 25.82 -22.22 -16.86
C GLU A 178 26.29 -21.47 -15.62
N TYR A 179 25.36 -21.01 -14.80
CA TYR A 179 25.65 -20.35 -13.52
C TYR A 179 25.10 -21.18 -12.37
N GLU A 180 25.77 -21.11 -11.22
CA GLU A 180 25.28 -21.65 -9.97
C GLU A 180 25.24 -20.59 -8.87
N VAL A 181 24.29 -20.80 -7.95
CA VAL A 181 24.07 -19.95 -6.79
C VAL A 181 25.15 -20.21 -5.76
N LEU A 182 25.80 -19.17 -5.27
CA LEU A 182 26.69 -19.28 -4.12
C LEU A 182 25.88 -19.65 -2.86
N PRO A 183 26.37 -20.52 -1.96
CA PRO A 183 25.61 -20.93 -0.78
C PRO A 183 25.06 -19.77 0.07
N GLU A 184 25.80 -18.66 0.14
CA GLU A 184 25.42 -17.48 0.91
C GLU A 184 24.64 -16.42 0.11
N ALA A 185 24.32 -16.67 -1.17
CA ALA A 185 23.63 -15.72 -2.05
C ALA A 185 22.39 -15.08 -1.42
N VAL A 186 21.51 -15.91 -0.83
CA VAL A 186 20.29 -15.43 -0.16
C VAL A 186 20.64 -14.55 1.03
N ALA A 187 21.60 -14.97 1.86
CA ALA A 187 22.03 -14.19 3.02
C ALA A 187 22.66 -12.85 2.59
N THR A 188 23.45 -12.84 1.53
CA THR A 188 24.01 -11.62 0.91
C THR A 188 22.91 -10.67 0.47
N ILE A 189 21.91 -11.18 -0.26
CA ILE A 189 20.75 -10.41 -0.72
C ILE A 189 19.97 -9.86 0.49
N GLU A 190 19.66 -10.70 1.47
CA GLU A 190 18.91 -10.32 2.66
C GLU A 190 19.65 -9.27 3.50
N ASN A 191 20.97 -9.39 3.65
CA ASN A 191 21.78 -8.44 4.39
C ASN A 191 21.85 -7.08 3.68
N ALA A 192 22.09 -7.08 2.36
CA ALA A 192 22.12 -5.86 1.57
C ALA A 192 20.76 -5.13 1.60
N ILE A 193 19.67 -5.89 1.48
CA ILE A 193 18.31 -5.36 1.58
C ILE A 193 18.01 -4.89 3.01
N ALA A 194 18.42 -5.61 4.05
CA ALA A 194 18.17 -5.25 5.44
C ALA A 194 18.80 -3.89 5.80
N GLU A 195 20.01 -3.61 5.32
CA GLU A 195 20.67 -2.32 5.54
C GLU A 195 19.92 -1.16 4.87
N GLU A 196 19.42 -1.35 3.64
CA GLU A 196 18.61 -0.33 2.96
C GLU A 196 17.19 -0.20 3.54
N LEU A 197 16.59 -1.30 4.04
CA LEU A 197 15.30 -1.26 4.73
C LEU A 197 15.37 -0.48 6.05
N LYS A 198 16.48 -0.57 6.78
CA LYS A 198 16.73 0.28 7.97
C LYS A 198 16.67 1.76 7.61
N LYS A 199 17.15 2.14 6.42
CA LYS A 199 17.09 3.53 5.91
C LYS A 199 15.69 3.91 5.41
N ALA A 200 15.00 2.98 4.75
CA ALA A 200 13.64 3.18 4.22
C ALA A 200 12.57 3.30 5.32
N GLY A 201 12.83 2.76 6.53
CA GLY A 201 11.98 2.96 7.70
C GLY A 201 10.60 2.30 7.57
N VAL A 202 9.55 3.12 7.44
CA VAL A 202 8.13 2.69 7.45
C VAL A 202 7.80 1.73 6.29
N PHE A 203 8.52 1.80 5.17
CA PHE A 203 8.29 0.89 4.04
C PHE A 203 8.37 -0.60 4.45
N HIS A 204 9.28 -0.94 5.37
CA HIS A 204 9.40 -2.30 5.84
C HIS A 204 8.13 -2.79 6.57
N LEU A 205 7.37 -1.91 7.21
CA LEU A 205 6.10 -2.28 7.84
C LEU A 205 5.06 -2.75 6.82
N PHE A 206 5.06 -2.21 5.59
CA PHE A 206 4.18 -2.69 4.54
C PHE A 206 4.54 -4.11 4.09
N ILE A 207 5.83 -4.42 3.96
CA ILE A 207 6.30 -5.78 3.63
C ILE A 207 5.90 -6.76 4.73
N ILE A 208 6.13 -6.40 5.99
CA ILE A 208 5.74 -7.23 7.15
C ILE A 208 4.23 -7.48 7.14
N TRP A 209 3.43 -6.43 6.92
CA TRP A 209 1.97 -6.52 6.87
C TRP A 209 1.48 -7.43 5.73
N GLU A 210 2.01 -7.28 4.53
CA GLU A 210 1.65 -8.13 3.38
C GLU A 210 2.06 -9.60 3.60
N ASN A 211 3.22 -9.85 4.21
CA ASN A 211 3.65 -11.19 4.58
C ASN A 211 2.72 -11.82 5.64
N LEU A 212 2.26 -11.03 6.61
CA LEU A 212 1.31 -11.48 7.63
C LEU A 212 -0.05 -11.84 7.03
N ILE A 213 -0.53 -11.07 6.05
CA ILE A 213 -1.76 -11.39 5.32
C ILE A 213 -1.61 -12.77 4.64
N LYS A 214 -0.49 -13.00 3.94
CA LYS A 214 -0.23 -14.27 3.25
C LYS A 214 -0.24 -15.44 4.25
N SER A 215 0.54 -15.35 5.32
CA SER A 215 0.66 -16.46 6.28
C SER A 215 -0.66 -16.69 7.01
N SER A 216 -1.34 -15.64 7.47
CA SER A 216 -2.62 -15.75 8.18
C SER A 216 -3.71 -16.38 7.31
N ALA A 217 -3.73 -16.07 6.01
CA ALA A 217 -4.66 -16.68 5.07
C ALA A 217 -4.42 -18.19 4.93
N ALA A 218 -3.15 -18.59 4.75
CA ALA A 218 -2.77 -19.99 4.66
C ALA A 218 -3.09 -20.75 5.96
N HIS A 219 -2.78 -20.17 7.12
CA HIS A 219 -3.11 -20.75 8.43
C HIS A 219 -4.61 -20.90 8.63
N THR A 220 -5.42 -19.93 8.22
CA THR A 220 -6.88 -20.00 8.34
C THR A 220 -7.44 -21.16 7.52
N VAL A 221 -6.98 -21.32 6.26
CA VAL A 221 -7.37 -22.46 5.42
C VAL A 221 -6.95 -23.77 6.07
N ALA A 222 -5.70 -23.89 6.50
CA ALA A 222 -5.18 -25.10 7.14
C ALA A 222 -5.99 -25.47 8.39
N ASN A 223 -6.23 -24.51 9.29
CA ASN A 223 -6.95 -24.73 10.54
C ASN A 223 -8.39 -25.19 10.31
N ILE A 224 -9.13 -24.53 9.40
CA ILE A 224 -10.51 -24.91 9.11
C ILE A 224 -10.56 -26.25 8.36
N SER A 225 -9.66 -26.49 7.40
CA SER A 225 -9.59 -27.75 6.65
C SER A 225 -9.25 -28.95 7.53
N ALA A 226 -8.50 -28.74 8.61
CA ALA A 226 -8.06 -29.78 9.55
C ALA A 226 -9.11 -30.11 10.61
N THR A 227 -10.28 -29.45 10.62
CA THR A 227 -11.40 -29.81 11.52
C THR A 227 -11.96 -31.21 11.24
N LEU A 228 -11.67 -31.75 10.06
CA LEU A 228 -12.07 -33.07 9.60
C LEU A 228 -10.85 -33.85 9.07
N PRO A 229 -10.87 -35.19 9.15
CA PRO A 229 -9.82 -36.03 8.56
C PRO A 229 -9.69 -35.80 7.05
N HIS A 230 -8.45 -35.76 6.54
CA HIS A 230 -8.16 -35.61 5.12
C HIS A 230 -8.20 -36.97 4.42
N ASP A 231 -9.40 -37.38 3.99
CA ASP A 231 -9.65 -38.62 3.24
C ASP A 231 -10.54 -38.37 2.01
N GLU A 232 -10.93 -39.43 1.30
CA GLU A 232 -11.78 -39.35 0.09
C GLU A 232 -13.14 -38.68 0.34
N THR A 233 -13.59 -38.60 1.60
CA THR A 233 -14.86 -37.98 2.01
C THR A 233 -14.70 -36.53 2.48
N TRP A 234 -13.46 -36.03 2.58
CA TRP A 234 -13.15 -34.69 3.12
C TRP A 234 -13.95 -33.58 2.43
N GLU A 235 -14.07 -33.63 1.10
CA GLU A 235 -14.79 -32.63 0.32
C GLU A 235 -16.28 -32.58 0.70
N GLN A 236 -16.92 -33.74 0.77
CA GLN A 236 -18.33 -33.84 1.13
C GLN A 236 -18.58 -33.36 2.57
N ASN A 237 -17.69 -33.70 3.50
CA ASN A 237 -17.80 -33.28 4.89
C ASN A 237 -17.53 -31.77 5.05
N MET A 238 -16.58 -31.20 4.31
CA MET A 238 -16.29 -29.77 4.31
C MET A 238 -17.44 -28.93 3.75
N ARG A 239 -18.21 -29.45 2.78
CA ARG A 239 -19.46 -28.79 2.34
C ARG A 239 -20.42 -28.59 3.51
N ASP A 240 -20.56 -29.59 4.39
CA ASP A 240 -21.43 -29.47 5.57
C ASP A 240 -20.88 -28.49 6.60
N VAL A 241 -19.55 -28.44 6.79
CA VAL A 241 -18.89 -27.43 7.65
C VAL A 241 -19.20 -26.01 7.16
N PHE A 242 -18.95 -25.72 5.87
CA PHE A 242 -19.26 -24.40 5.30
C PHE A 242 -20.75 -24.09 5.40
N ARG A 243 -21.63 -25.06 5.13
CA ARG A 243 -23.08 -24.89 5.31
C ARG A 243 -23.44 -24.48 6.74
N ARG A 244 -22.89 -25.16 7.76
CA ARG A 244 -23.10 -24.83 9.18
C ARG A 244 -22.58 -23.43 9.54
N MET A 245 -21.44 -23.02 8.99
CA MET A 245 -20.90 -21.66 9.19
C MET A 245 -21.84 -20.58 8.65
N GLY A 246 -22.48 -20.82 7.51
CA GLY A 246 -23.49 -19.90 6.95
C GLY A 246 -24.75 -19.86 7.81
N ILE A 247 -25.27 -21.03 8.22
CA ILE A 247 -26.46 -21.12 9.08
C ILE A 247 -26.22 -20.41 10.43
N ALA A 248 -25.04 -20.57 11.03
CA ALA A 248 -24.70 -19.92 12.30
C ALA A 248 -24.74 -18.39 12.21
N ARG A 249 -24.37 -17.82 11.05
CA ARG A 249 -24.34 -16.37 10.82
C ARG A 249 -25.74 -15.79 10.55
N VAL A 250 -26.54 -16.48 9.75
CA VAL A 250 -27.87 -16.00 9.32
C VAL A 250 -28.96 -16.31 10.36
N GLY A 251 -28.78 -17.37 11.17
CA GLY A 251 -29.80 -17.89 12.07
C GLY A 251 -30.79 -18.85 11.37
N GLN A 252 -31.92 -19.15 12.02
CA GLN A 252 -32.92 -20.14 11.55
C GLN A 252 -33.78 -19.67 10.35
N ASN A 253 -33.30 -18.78 9.50
CA ASN A 253 -34.08 -18.28 8.36
C ASN A 253 -33.87 -19.16 7.12
N GLU A 254 -34.93 -19.40 6.35
CA GLU A 254 -34.80 -19.96 5.01
C GLU A 254 -34.19 -18.91 4.06
N ILE A 255 -33.03 -19.22 3.50
CA ILE A 255 -32.33 -18.40 2.51
C ILE A 255 -31.92 -19.28 1.32
N SER A 256 -31.62 -18.65 0.18
CA SER A 256 -31.14 -19.37 -1.00
C SER A 256 -29.73 -19.94 -0.80
N ASP A 257 -29.38 -21.00 -1.54
CA ASP A 257 -28.07 -21.64 -1.46
C ASP A 257 -26.92 -20.68 -1.81
N GLU A 258 -27.11 -19.80 -2.81
CA GLU A 258 -26.12 -18.80 -3.19
C GLU A 258 -25.84 -17.81 -2.05
N GLU A 259 -26.88 -17.36 -1.36
CA GLU A 259 -26.74 -16.46 -0.22
C GLU A 259 -26.12 -17.17 0.98
N LEU A 260 -26.48 -18.44 1.22
CA LEU A 260 -25.90 -19.23 2.28
C LEU A 260 -24.39 -19.37 2.07
N LEU A 261 -23.95 -19.66 0.84
CA LEU A 261 -22.53 -19.76 0.49
C LEU A 261 -21.79 -18.44 0.73
N LYS A 262 -22.39 -17.29 0.35
CA LYS A 262 -21.81 -15.97 0.63
C LYS A 262 -21.63 -15.74 2.13
N GLU A 263 -22.64 -16.06 2.94
CA GLU A 263 -22.57 -15.91 4.39
C GLU A 263 -21.56 -16.87 5.04
N SER A 264 -21.41 -18.08 4.50
CA SER A 264 -20.35 -19.01 4.91
C SER A 264 -18.95 -18.43 4.68
N VAL A 265 -18.71 -17.83 3.51
CA VAL A 265 -17.44 -17.17 3.19
C VAL A 265 -17.21 -15.95 4.09
N LEU A 266 -18.26 -15.18 4.43
CA LEU A 266 -18.14 -14.07 5.38
C LEU A 266 -17.75 -14.54 6.80
N THR A 267 -18.28 -15.69 7.26
CA THR A 267 -17.83 -16.31 8.52
C THR A 267 -16.37 -16.75 8.43
N PHE A 268 -15.93 -17.29 7.28
CA PHE A 268 -14.53 -17.65 7.04
C PHE A 268 -13.59 -16.44 7.08
N ILE A 269 -14.00 -15.31 6.48
CA ILE A 269 -13.27 -14.03 6.54
C ILE A 269 -13.14 -13.51 7.98
N GLN A 270 -14.17 -13.70 8.80
CA GLN A 270 -14.10 -13.35 10.23
C GLN A 270 -13.03 -14.18 10.95
N SER A 271 -12.99 -15.49 10.73
CA SER A 271 -11.94 -16.35 11.28
C SER A 271 -10.53 -15.96 10.79
N PHE A 272 -10.40 -15.52 9.53
CA PHE A 272 -9.14 -14.99 9.02
C PHE A 272 -8.72 -13.70 9.75
N THR A 273 -9.67 -12.82 10.03
CA THR A 273 -9.41 -11.57 10.75
C THR A 273 -8.86 -11.86 12.14
N ASP A 274 -9.46 -12.81 12.86
CA ASP A 274 -8.99 -13.25 14.18
C ASP A 274 -7.56 -13.87 14.09
N SER A 275 -7.29 -14.66 13.05
CA SER A 275 -5.96 -15.23 12.80
C SER A 275 -4.91 -14.16 12.51
N LEU A 276 -5.26 -13.13 11.76
CA LEU A 276 -4.38 -12.00 11.43
C LEU A 276 -4.07 -11.17 12.69
N GLU A 277 -5.10 -10.87 13.49
CA GLU A 277 -4.96 -10.17 14.77
C GLU A 277 -4.11 -10.93 15.78
N THR A 278 -4.18 -12.27 15.76
CA THR A 278 -3.31 -13.10 16.60
C THR A 278 -1.87 -13.07 16.09
N SER A 279 -1.67 -13.22 14.78
CA SER A 279 -0.35 -13.26 14.15
C SER A 279 0.45 -11.97 14.36
N ILE A 280 -0.20 -10.80 14.33
CA ILE A 280 0.49 -9.52 14.57
C ILE A 280 1.03 -9.40 16.00
N GLN A 281 0.41 -10.05 16.99
CA GLN A 281 0.89 -10.01 18.39
C GLN A 281 2.22 -10.74 18.58
N GLU A 282 2.51 -11.73 17.74
CA GLU A 282 3.73 -12.54 17.80
C GLU A 282 4.89 -11.90 17.03
N VAL A 283 4.62 -10.93 16.17
CA VAL A 283 5.60 -10.34 15.26
C VAL A 283 6.42 -9.27 15.98
N LYS A 284 7.74 -9.42 15.93
CA LYS A 284 8.67 -8.37 16.32
C LYS A 284 8.77 -7.33 15.22
N LEU A 285 8.21 -6.16 15.47
CA LEU A 285 8.34 -5.01 14.58
C LEU A 285 9.74 -4.37 14.70
N PRO A 286 10.29 -3.83 13.62
CA PRO A 286 11.62 -3.21 13.64
C PRO A 286 11.62 -1.88 14.42
N ASP A 287 12.47 -1.77 15.45
CA ASP A 287 12.59 -0.56 16.28
C ASP A 287 12.97 0.71 15.49
N TYR A 288 13.63 0.56 14.34
CA TYR A 288 13.96 1.69 13.49
C TYR A 288 12.73 2.29 12.78
N ALA A 289 11.64 1.53 12.62
CA ALA A 289 10.38 2.06 12.09
C ALA A 289 9.62 2.89 13.12
N SER A 290 9.87 2.70 14.42
CA SER A 290 9.24 3.47 15.50
C SER A 290 10.02 4.72 15.91
N LYS A 291 11.20 4.99 15.34
CA LYS A 291 11.95 6.21 15.65
C LYS A 291 11.14 7.41 15.16
N GLN A 292 10.35 8.00 16.06
CA GLN A 292 9.85 9.36 15.92
C GLN A 292 11.08 10.26 15.80
N GLY A 293 11.45 10.61 14.59
CA GLY A 293 12.25 11.81 14.40
C GLY A 293 11.43 12.98 14.87
N GLU A 294 12.10 14.01 15.42
CA GLU A 294 11.50 15.33 15.60
C GLU A 294 10.93 15.86 14.27
N GLN A 295 11.42 15.35 13.13
CA GLN A 295 10.93 15.63 11.79
C GLN A 295 9.53 15.05 11.53
N LEU A 296 8.55 15.94 11.34
CA LEU A 296 7.16 15.61 11.03
C LEU A 296 6.91 15.44 9.54
N ILE A 297 7.52 16.27 8.70
CA ILE A 297 7.39 16.18 7.24
C ILE A 297 8.65 16.70 6.55
N LYS A 298 8.94 16.16 5.36
CA LYS A 298 10.00 16.63 4.45
C LYS A 298 9.44 16.60 3.04
N VAL A 299 9.49 17.73 2.35
CA VAL A 299 8.92 17.88 1.01
C VAL A 299 9.86 18.67 0.11
N LYS A 300 9.93 18.27 -1.16
CA LYS A 300 10.64 19.05 -2.18
C LYS A 300 9.77 20.22 -2.59
N PHE A 301 10.33 21.43 -2.63
CA PHE A 301 9.66 22.63 -3.10
C PHE A 301 10.62 23.41 -4.00
N LYS A 302 10.31 23.45 -5.30
CA LYS A 302 11.22 23.98 -6.32
C LYS A 302 12.58 23.25 -6.25
N GLU A 303 13.68 23.98 -6.09
CA GLU A 303 15.05 23.43 -6.02
C GLU A 303 15.53 23.10 -4.60
N SER A 304 14.70 23.37 -3.58
CA SER A 304 15.07 23.15 -2.18
C SER A 304 14.22 22.08 -1.51
N VAL A 305 14.69 21.59 -0.36
CA VAL A 305 13.94 20.66 0.47
C VAL A 305 13.53 21.33 1.76
N ILE A 306 12.23 21.31 2.05
CA ILE A 306 11.66 21.95 3.24
C ILE A 306 11.28 20.87 4.25
N ARG A 307 11.66 21.07 5.51
CA ARG A 307 11.37 20.16 6.63
C ARG A 307 10.57 20.85 7.72
N LEU A 308 9.51 20.22 8.20
CA LEU A 308 8.81 20.59 9.43
C LEU A 308 9.28 19.68 10.56
N VAL A 309 9.67 20.26 11.68
CA VAL A 309 10.21 19.57 12.85
C VAL A 309 9.43 20.04 14.09
N ALA A 310 9.18 19.15 15.04
CA ALA A 310 8.61 19.46 16.35
C ALA A 310 9.61 19.10 17.46
N GLU A 311 10.06 20.12 18.18
CA GLU A 311 10.99 20.03 19.30
C GLU A 311 10.39 20.80 20.49
N ASP A 312 10.28 20.18 21.67
CA ASP A 312 9.80 20.84 22.90
C ASP A 312 8.45 21.60 22.77
N ASN A 313 7.48 21.03 22.03
CA ASN A 313 6.19 21.65 21.68
C ASN A 313 6.31 22.91 20.80
N VAL A 314 7.43 23.06 20.11
CA VAL A 314 7.69 24.14 19.17
C VAL A 314 7.90 23.56 17.78
N PHE A 315 7.10 24.05 16.83
CA PHE A 315 7.22 23.70 15.42
C PHE A 315 8.25 24.59 14.75
N LYS A 316 9.27 23.98 14.14
CA LYS A 316 10.33 24.66 13.40
C LYS A 316 10.28 24.23 11.93
N ILE A 317 10.44 25.18 11.02
CA ILE A 317 10.57 24.89 9.58
C ILE A 317 12.01 25.18 9.16
N PHE A 318 12.62 24.22 8.46
CA PHE A 318 13.95 24.34 7.90
C PHE A 318 13.92 24.23 6.38
N GLN A 319 14.80 24.95 5.71
CA GLN A 319 15.14 24.72 4.31
C GLN A 319 16.55 24.15 4.26
N ASP A 320 16.69 23.04 3.54
CA ASP A 320 17.94 22.44 3.18
C ASP A 320 18.21 22.77 1.71
N ASP A 321 19.31 23.48 1.45
CA ASP A 321 19.87 23.58 0.11
C ASP A 321 20.85 22.42 -0.11
N ILE A 322 20.80 21.84 -1.31
CA ILE A 322 21.66 20.72 -1.70
C ILE A 322 22.82 21.31 -2.49
N ASP A 323 23.95 21.59 -1.84
CA ASP A 323 25.18 21.97 -2.55
C ASP A 323 25.79 20.76 -3.28
N GLU A 324 26.51 21.01 -4.38
CA GLU A 324 27.22 20.02 -5.22
C GLU A 324 28.16 19.09 -4.40
N ASN A 325 28.56 19.50 -3.19
CA ASN A 325 29.43 18.74 -2.28
C ASN A 325 28.69 18.03 -1.13
N SER A 326 27.38 17.80 -1.22
CA SER A 326 26.59 16.99 -0.27
C SER A 326 26.54 17.50 1.18
N GLN A 327 26.86 18.77 1.44
CA GLN A 327 26.65 19.38 2.75
C GLN A 327 25.24 19.98 2.84
N ILE A 328 24.49 19.57 3.86
CA ILE A 328 23.15 20.11 4.14
C ILE A 328 23.32 21.38 4.98
N ASN A 329 23.11 22.54 4.37
CA ASN A 329 22.95 23.80 5.09
C ASN A 329 21.47 23.98 5.46
N SER A 330 21.13 23.81 6.73
CA SER A 330 19.76 23.99 7.21
C SER A 330 19.54 25.41 7.73
N ILE A 331 18.63 26.16 7.12
CA ILE A 331 18.24 27.50 7.55
C ILE A 331 16.91 27.39 8.30
N LYS A 332 16.83 27.88 9.55
CA LYS A 332 15.57 27.97 10.30
C LYS A 332 14.73 29.14 9.78
N ILE A 333 13.51 28.85 9.34
CA ILE A 333 12.63 29.82 8.64
C ILE A 333 11.47 30.28 9.52
N ALA A 334 10.92 29.40 10.37
CA ALA A 334 9.77 29.74 11.21
C ALA A 334 9.79 28.96 12.54
N GLU A 335 9.11 29.52 13.56
CA GLU A 335 8.95 28.91 14.87
C GLU A 335 7.58 29.26 15.49
N ASN A 336 6.83 28.28 16.02
CA ASN A 336 5.59 28.56 16.75
C ASN A 336 5.22 27.46 17.76
N LYS A 337 4.61 27.86 18.89
CA LYS A 337 4.04 26.97 19.90
C LYS A 337 2.63 26.46 19.54
N ASP A 338 1.93 27.13 18.64
CA ASP A 338 0.57 26.81 18.22
C ASP A 338 0.53 26.53 16.71
N LYS A 339 0.31 25.25 16.35
CA LYS A 339 0.21 24.75 14.97
C LYS A 339 -0.83 25.50 14.12
N HIS A 340 -1.84 26.09 14.75
CA HIS A 340 -2.92 26.80 14.06
C HIS A 340 -2.67 28.30 13.88
N LYS A 341 -1.62 28.86 14.52
CA LYS A 341 -1.27 30.29 14.46
C LYS A 341 0.07 30.56 13.79
N LEU A 342 0.64 29.59 13.08
CA LEU A 342 1.74 29.81 12.15
C LEU A 342 1.28 30.78 11.05
N LYS A 343 1.33 32.08 11.33
CA LYS A 343 1.27 33.13 10.32
C LYS A 343 2.69 33.36 9.85
N ALA A 344 2.89 33.30 8.53
CA ALA A 344 4.15 33.63 7.89
C ALA A 344 4.65 34.97 8.45
N ILE A 345 5.82 34.96 9.08
CA ILE A 345 6.57 36.19 9.29
C ILE A 345 6.88 36.67 7.86
N LYS A 346 6.52 37.92 7.54
CA LYS A 346 6.77 38.57 6.24
C LYS A 346 8.23 38.34 5.81
N ILE A 347 8.47 37.32 4.99
CA ILE A 347 9.75 36.98 4.39
C ILE A 347 9.40 36.30 3.04
N GLU A 348 10.29 36.42 2.05
CA GLU A 348 10.24 35.93 0.66
C GLU A 348 9.76 34.47 0.43
N TRP A 349 9.43 33.72 1.48
CA TRP A 349 9.20 32.26 1.50
C TRP A 349 7.81 31.85 2.01
N GLU A 350 6.83 32.77 2.04
CA GLU A 350 5.45 32.48 2.47
C GLU A 350 4.82 31.29 1.70
N GLU A 351 5.13 31.17 0.41
CA GLU A 351 4.64 30.10 -0.45
C GLU A 351 5.13 28.71 0.00
N ALA A 352 6.43 28.57 0.30
CA ALA A 352 7.03 27.31 0.73
C ALA A 352 6.52 26.87 2.11
N VAL A 353 6.40 27.83 3.04
CA VAL A 353 5.86 27.59 4.39
C VAL A 353 4.41 27.14 4.31
N ASN A 354 3.58 27.84 3.52
CA ASN A 354 2.17 27.46 3.34
C ASN A 354 2.05 26.08 2.69
N PHE A 355 2.84 25.79 1.66
CA PHE A 355 2.86 24.49 0.98
C PHE A 355 3.10 23.33 1.96
N VAL A 356 4.15 23.41 2.79
CA VAL A 356 4.47 22.36 3.77
C VAL A 356 3.39 22.20 4.82
N LEU A 357 2.85 23.32 5.32
CA LEU A 357 1.80 23.31 6.33
C LEU A 357 0.48 22.76 5.78
N ASP A 358 0.15 23.06 4.53
CA ASP A 358 -1.05 22.56 3.88
C ASP A 358 -0.96 21.05 3.67
N ILE A 359 0.20 20.53 3.24
CA ILE A 359 0.42 19.08 3.16
C ILE A 359 0.28 18.45 4.55
N TYR A 360 0.96 18.98 5.56
CA TYR A 360 0.89 18.41 6.93
C TYR A 360 -0.54 18.41 7.49
N LYS A 361 -1.30 19.51 7.30
CA LYS A 361 -2.70 19.61 7.75
C LYS A 361 -3.64 18.72 6.94
N SER A 362 -3.30 18.41 5.69
CA SER A 362 -4.12 17.55 4.83
C SER A 362 -4.07 16.07 5.22
N ILE A 363 -3.01 15.61 5.91
CA ILE A 363 -2.80 14.18 6.21
C ILE A 363 -3.97 13.58 7.01
N PRO A 364 -4.39 14.14 8.17
CA PRO A 364 -5.49 13.55 8.94
C PRO A 364 -6.82 13.50 8.16
N PRO A 365 -7.28 14.56 7.47
CA PRO A 365 -8.47 14.48 6.61
C PRO A 365 -8.44 13.37 5.57
N HIS A 366 -7.32 13.21 4.85
CA HIS A 366 -7.18 12.16 3.84
C HIS A 366 -7.19 10.76 4.47
N LEU A 367 -6.50 10.59 5.59
CA LEU A 367 -6.47 9.32 6.32
C LEU A 367 -7.85 8.96 6.86
N ASN A 368 -8.55 9.90 7.48
CA ASN A 368 -9.90 9.71 7.98
C ASN A 368 -10.88 9.32 6.86
N THR A 369 -10.79 9.95 5.68
CA THR A 369 -11.59 9.54 4.51
C THR A 369 -11.31 8.09 4.14
N LYS A 370 -10.03 7.68 4.06
CA LYS A 370 -9.68 6.28 3.72
C LYS A 370 -10.11 5.27 4.79
N LEU A 371 -9.98 5.62 6.07
CA LEU A 371 -10.26 4.73 7.21
C LEU A 371 -11.74 4.61 7.55
N HIS A 372 -12.55 5.66 7.33
CA HIS A 372 -13.94 5.71 7.79
C HIS A 372 -14.97 5.80 6.68
N LEU A 373 -14.57 6.07 5.44
CA LEU A 373 -15.50 6.21 4.31
C LEU A 373 -15.15 5.28 3.15
N GLU A 374 -16.20 4.88 2.44
CA GLU A 374 -16.16 4.31 1.11
C GLU A 374 -16.80 5.33 0.15
N GLN A 375 -16.03 5.80 -0.84
CA GLN A 375 -16.44 6.92 -1.68
C GLN A 375 -17.30 6.54 -2.89
N ASN A 376 -17.30 5.26 -3.26
CA ASN A 376 -18.10 4.74 -4.38
C ASN A 376 -18.70 3.38 -3.98
N PRO A 377 -19.61 3.37 -2.99
CA PRO A 377 -20.21 2.12 -2.54
C PRO A 377 -21.10 1.52 -3.62
N THR A 378 -21.22 0.20 -3.61
CA THR A 378 -22.22 -0.50 -4.43
C THR A 378 -23.63 -0.01 -4.10
N ASN A 379 -24.55 0.00 -5.07
CA ASN A 379 -25.96 0.41 -4.88
C ASN A 379 -26.80 -0.57 -4.02
N VAL A 380 -26.15 -1.46 -3.27
CA VAL A 380 -26.80 -2.35 -2.32
C VAL A 380 -27.14 -1.55 -1.07
N LEU A 381 -28.38 -1.68 -0.61
CA LEU A 381 -28.87 -1.05 0.61
C LEU A 381 -28.28 -1.78 1.82
N VAL A 382 -27.34 -1.12 2.51
CA VAL A 382 -26.66 -1.67 3.68
C VAL A 382 -26.48 -0.61 4.76
N PRO A 383 -26.31 -1.01 6.03
CA PRO A 383 -25.89 -0.10 7.08
C PRO A 383 -24.61 0.65 6.76
N GLY A 384 -24.60 1.93 7.14
CA GLY A 384 -23.54 2.89 6.85
C GLY A 384 -23.76 3.69 5.57
N ASN A 385 -24.69 3.31 4.68
CA ASN A 385 -24.95 4.08 3.46
C ASN A 385 -25.38 5.51 3.80
N ILE A 386 -24.74 6.48 3.15
CA ILE A 386 -25.05 7.89 3.20
C ILE A 386 -25.71 8.29 1.89
N TYR A 387 -26.94 8.76 2.03
CA TYR A 387 -27.80 9.20 0.95
C TYR A 387 -27.84 10.72 0.92
N GLU A 388 -27.56 11.32 -0.22
CA GLU A 388 -27.81 12.75 -0.43
C GLU A 388 -29.30 12.98 -0.69
N VAL A 389 -29.85 13.96 0.03
CA VAL A 389 -31.27 14.29 0.02
C VAL A 389 -31.50 15.58 -0.74
N ASN A 390 -32.34 15.53 -1.76
CA ASN A 390 -32.80 16.72 -2.46
C ASN A 390 -33.85 17.45 -1.61
N VAL A 391 -33.42 18.51 -0.93
CA VAL A 391 -34.28 19.40 -0.16
C VAL A 391 -34.75 20.54 -1.08
N LYS A 392 -36.04 20.87 -1.02
CA LYS A 392 -36.59 22.02 -1.76
C LYS A 392 -35.91 23.31 -1.29
N GLU A 393 -35.65 24.23 -2.19
CA GLU A 393 -34.90 25.46 -1.90
C GLU A 393 -35.51 26.25 -0.73
N ASP A 394 -36.84 26.36 -0.68
CA ASP A 394 -37.59 27.05 0.39
C ASP A 394 -37.42 26.42 1.77
N ASP A 395 -37.08 25.12 1.84
CA ASP A 395 -36.92 24.38 3.09
C ASP A 395 -35.44 24.31 3.54
N ARG A 396 -34.48 24.61 2.66
CA ARG A 396 -33.04 24.44 2.96
C ARG A 396 -32.60 25.29 4.16
N GLU A 397 -33.03 26.55 4.21
CA GLU A 397 -32.69 27.46 5.32
C GLU A 397 -33.20 26.91 6.65
N ARG A 398 -34.46 26.46 6.70
CA ARG A 398 -35.06 25.84 7.88
C ARG A 398 -34.31 24.59 8.36
N PHE A 399 -33.88 23.73 7.43
CA PHE A 399 -33.09 22.56 7.80
C PHE A 399 -31.69 22.95 8.29
N ALA A 400 -31.01 23.88 7.63
CA ALA A 400 -29.69 24.35 8.04
C ALA A 400 -29.72 25.02 9.42
N ASP A 401 -30.78 25.76 9.73
CA ASP A 401 -31.01 26.38 11.04
C ASP A 401 -31.09 25.35 12.18
N THR A 402 -31.38 24.09 11.89
CA THR A 402 -31.35 23.01 12.89
C THR A 402 -29.91 22.74 13.37
N TYR A 403 -28.91 22.93 12.51
CA TYR A 403 -27.52 22.58 12.77
C TYR A 403 -26.62 23.79 13.05
N PHE A 404 -26.92 24.95 12.46
CA PHE A 404 -26.06 26.13 12.47
C PHE A 404 -26.73 27.37 13.08
N ILE A 405 -25.91 28.38 13.35
CA ILE A 405 -26.29 29.71 13.79
C ILE A 405 -25.82 30.70 12.72
N ASN A 406 -26.72 31.55 12.21
CA ASN A 406 -26.42 32.64 11.28
C ASN A 406 -25.67 32.20 10.01
N ILE A 407 -26.28 31.29 9.24
CA ILE A 407 -25.80 30.88 7.91
C ILE A 407 -26.37 31.83 6.86
N ASP A 408 -25.53 32.32 5.95
CA ASP A 408 -25.98 33.12 4.81
C ASP A 408 -26.32 32.25 3.58
N LYS A 409 -26.87 32.87 2.52
CA LYS A 409 -27.31 32.17 1.31
C LYS A 409 -26.17 31.53 0.51
N GLU A 410 -24.95 32.07 0.55
CA GLU A 410 -23.83 31.49 -0.18
C GLU A 410 -23.25 30.29 0.60
N GLU A 411 -23.15 30.41 1.92
CA GLU A 411 -22.77 29.32 2.81
C GLU A 411 -23.77 28.15 2.74
N LEU A 412 -25.07 28.45 2.64
CA LEU A 412 -26.13 27.43 2.52
C LEU A 412 -25.96 26.53 1.29
N LYS A 413 -25.42 27.06 0.19
CA LYS A 413 -25.15 26.28 -1.03
C LYS A 413 -24.04 25.24 -0.82
N LEU A 414 -23.14 25.48 0.12
CA LEU A 414 -22.02 24.58 0.45
C LEU A 414 -22.46 23.42 1.36
N ILE A 415 -23.65 23.48 1.95
CA ILE A 415 -24.18 22.47 2.86
C ILE A 415 -24.96 21.42 2.07
N ARG A 416 -24.56 20.15 2.22
CA ARG A 416 -25.26 19.00 1.64
C ARG A 416 -26.09 18.30 2.70
N PHE A 417 -27.37 18.10 2.41
CA PHE A 417 -28.29 17.37 3.28
C PHE A 417 -28.19 15.88 3.03
N ILE A 418 -28.06 15.11 4.12
CA ILE A 418 -27.83 13.67 4.05
C ILE A 418 -28.73 12.88 4.99
N GLU A 419 -28.94 11.62 4.65
CA GLU A 419 -29.57 10.60 5.48
C GLU A 419 -28.58 9.42 5.62
N LEU A 420 -28.25 9.04 6.85
CA LEU A 420 -27.38 7.91 7.16
C LEU A 420 -28.22 6.69 7.58
N GLU A 421 -27.95 5.54 6.97
CA GLU A 421 -28.52 4.26 7.36
C GLU A 421 -27.83 3.70 8.61
N VAL A 422 -28.60 3.56 9.70
CA VAL A 422 -28.12 3.16 11.05
C VAL A 422 -28.82 1.91 11.56
N SER A 423 -29.32 1.05 10.68
CA SER A 423 -29.96 -0.20 11.11
C SER A 423 -28.91 -1.14 11.72
N PRO A 424 -29.23 -1.89 12.79
CA PRO A 424 -28.31 -2.83 13.40
C PRO A 424 -27.77 -3.83 12.39
N ILE A 425 -26.44 -4.04 12.38
CA ILE A 425 -25.77 -4.95 11.43
C ILE A 425 -26.31 -6.37 11.55
N CYS A 426 -26.68 -6.81 12.77
CA CYS A 426 -27.29 -8.11 13.02
C CYS A 426 -28.67 -8.25 12.35
N ASP A 427 -29.49 -7.19 12.33
CA ASP A 427 -30.82 -7.22 11.68
C ASP A 427 -30.67 -7.34 10.15
N TYR A 428 -29.66 -6.68 9.59
CA TYR A 428 -29.27 -6.81 8.18
C TYR A 428 -28.80 -8.23 7.84
N ALA A 429 -27.83 -8.77 8.59
CA ALA A 429 -27.26 -10.09 8.36
C ALA A 429 -28.32 -11.21 8.46
N GLN A 430 -29.33 -11.03 9.31
CA GLN A 430 -30.42 -12.00 9.49
C GLN A 430 -31.62 -11.73 8.58
N LYS A 431 -31.57 -10.76 7.65
CA LYS A 431 -32.69 -10.37 6.78
C LYS A 431 -34.02 -10.11 7.49
N LYS A 432 -33.99 -9.76 8.78
CA LYS A 432 -35.20 -9.45 9.58
C LYS A 432 -35.72 -8.04 9.29
N TRP A 433 -35.01 -7.31 8.43
CA TRP A 433 -35.17 -5.90 8.22
C TRP A 433 -36.38 -5.58 7.33
N LYS A 434 -37.45 -5.05 7.91
CA LYS A 434 -38.65 -4.59 7.18
C LYS A 434 -38.62 -3.11 6.78
N LYS A 435 -37.94 -2.26 7.56
CA LYS A 435 -37.92 -0.78 7.41
C LYS A 435 -36.57 -0.20 7.79
N CYS A 436 -36.01 0.64 6.94
CA CYS A 436 -34.70 1.27 7.13
C CYS A 436 -34.70 2.39 8.16
N ARG A 437 -33.75 2.37 9.09
CA ARG A 437 -33.56 3.40 10.10
C ARG A 437 -32.58 4.45 9.57
N LEU A 438 -33.09 5.64 9.31
CA LEU A 438 -32.31 6.74 8.75
C LEU A 438 -32.19 7.85 9.78
N VAL A 439 -30.97 8.33 10.03
CA VAL A 439 -30.73 9.55 10.80
C VAL A 439 -30.38 10.68 9.84
N SER A 440 -31.01 11.84 10.01
CA SER A 440 -30.78 12.99 9.12
C SER A 440 -29.59 13.80 9.59
N GLY A 441 -28.82 14.33 8.66
CA GLY A 441 -27.63 15.10 8.94
C GLY A 441 -27.23 16.01 7.79
N VAL A 442 -26.06 16.63 7.94
CA VAL A 442 -25.45 17.45 6.90
C VAL A 442 -23.95 17.20 6.78
N ILE A 443 -23.45 17.28 5.55
CA ILE A 443 -22.02 17.42 5.24
C ILE A 443 -21.77 18.90 4.97
N TYR A 444 -20.74 19.48 5.62
CA TYR A 444 -20.46 20.91 5.54
C TYR A 444 -18.95 21.19 5.55
N PRO A 445 -18.49 22.30 4.94
CA PRO A 445 -17.09 22.70 4.97
C PRO A 445 -16.57 22.92 6.38
N GLU A 446 -15.31 22.53 6.65
CA GLU A 446 -14.68 22.73 7.96
C GLU A 446 -14.68 24.20 8.41
N SER A 447 -14.62 25.15 7.47
CA SER A 447 -14.70 26.59 7.73
C SER A 447 -15.97 27.00 8.48
N LEU A 448 -17.09 26.28 8.28
CA LEU A 448 -18.37 26.55 8.95
C LEU A 448 -18.47 25.92 10.35
N ALA A 449 -17.48 25.14 10.80
CA ALA A 449 -17.54 24.44 12.09
C ALA A 449 -17.74 25.38 13.29
N LYS A 450 -17.29 26.64 13.20
CA LYS A 450 -17.49 27.66 14.25
C LYS A 450 -18.93 28.15 14.36
N LYS A 451 -19.72 28.03 13.30
CA LYS A 451 -21.13 28.42 13.24
C LYS A 451 -22.07 27.28 13.66
N LEU A 452 -21.54 26.09 13.91
CA LEU A 452 -22.33 24.95 14.36
C LEU A 452 -22.94 25.26 15.73
N ARG A 453 -24.22 24.95 15.93
CA ARG A 453 -24.90 25.14 17.21
C ARG A 453 -24.13 24.47 18.34
N VAL A 454 -24.18 25.08 19.52
CA VAL A 454 -23.51 24.58 20.74
C VAL A 454 -23.91 23.13 21.00
N GLN A 455 -22.98 22.35 21.58
CA GLN A 455 -23.16 20.93 21.82
C GLN A 455 -24.43 20.68 22.63
N ASN A 456 -25.43 20.09 21.97
CA ASN A 456 -26.64 19.56 22.57
C ASN A 456 -26.60 18.03 22.43
N ASP A 457 -27.12 17.30 23.40
CA ASP A 457 -27.03 15.83 23.44
C ASP A 457 -27.79 15.09 22.32
N HIS A 458 -28.44 15.80 21.40
CA HIS A 458 -29.12 15.24 20.23
C HIS A 458 -28.30 15.38 18.94
N LEU A 459 -27.27 16.24 18.92
CA LEU A 459 -26.42 16.44 17.75
C LEU A 459 -25.16 15.58 17.87
N TYR A 460 -25.01 14.61 16.97
CA TYR A 460 -23.74 13.92 16.79
C TYR A 460 -22.82 14.74 15.91
N LYS A 461 -21.73 15.25 16.47
CA LYS A 461 -20.70 15.94 15.72
C LYS A 461 -19.58 14.94 15.44
N ALA A 462 -19.47 14.48 14.19
CA ALA A 462 -18.37 13.61 13.82
C ALA A 462 -17.05 14.34 14.10
N GLN A 463 -16.20 13.73 14.94
CA GLN A 463 -14.89 14.29 15.28
C GLN A 463 -13.95 14.34 14.05
N PRO A 464 -13.90 13.33 13.18
CA PRO A 464 -13.00 13.35 12.04
C PRO A 464 -13.36 14.46 11.04
N VAL A 465 -12.33 15.13 10.53
CA VAL A 465 -12.40 15.90 9.27
C VAL A 465 -12.21 14.91 8.13
N PHE A 466 -12.93 15.10 7.02
CA PHE A 466 -12.79 14.31 5.80
C PHE A 466 -12.34 15.21 4.65
N PHE A 467 -11.60 14.66 3.70
CA PHE A 467 -11.39 15.27 2.38
C PHE A 467 -12.35 14.62 1.39
N LEU A 468 -13.32 15.39 0.86
CA LEU A 468 -14.34 14.96 -0.11
C LEU A 468 -14.54 16.09 -1.15
N ASP A 469 -14.68 15.73 -2.43
CA ASP A 469 -14.96 16.66 -3.53
C ASP A 469 -14.03 17.90 -3.53
N ASP A 470 -12.73 17.66 -3.38
CA ASP A 470 -11.67 18.68 -3.32
C ASP A 470 -11.75 19.66 -2.13
N GLY A 471 -12.49 19.31 -1.07
CA GLY A 471 -12.65 20.15 0.12
C GLY A 471 -12.57 19.40 1.45
N TYR A 472 -12.18 20.13 2.50
CA TYR A 472 -12.24 19.62 3.88
C TYR A 472 -13.65 19.82 4.45
N VAL A 473 -14.26 18.71 4.85
CA VAL A 473 -15.65 18.68 5.32
C VAL A 473 -15.79 17.95 6.66
N LYS A 474 -16.87 18.25 7.36
CA LYS A 474 -17.33 17.56 8.57
C LYS A 474 -18.77 17.09 8.39
N MET A 475 -19.17 16.17 9.26
CA MET A 475 -20.53 15.63 9.29
C MET A 475 -21.17 15.90 10.66
N VAL A 476 -22.45 16.23 10.65
CA VAL A 476 -23.27 16.30 11.86
C VAL A 476 -24.61 15.62 11.62
N PHE A 477 -25.09 14.87 12.60
CA PHE A 477 -26.37 14.17 12.54
C PHE A 477 -27.26 14.59 13.71
N ASP A 478 -28.57 14.63 13.49
CA ASP A 478 -29.56 14.94 14.53
C ASP A 478 -30.41 13.70 14.83
N TYR A 479 -30.31 13.20 16.06
CA TYR A 479 -31.04 12.03 16.53
C TYR A 479 -32.54 12.24 16.63
N HIS A 480 -33.01 13.48 16.83
CA HIS A 480 -34.44 13.79 16.80
C HIS A 480 -35.06 13.53 15.43
N LEU A 481 -34.23 13.51 14.37
CA LEU A 481 -34.64 13.28 13.00
C LEU A 481 -34.44 11.81 12.57
N LEU A 482 -34.35 10.89 13.53
CA LEU A 482 -34.40 9.45 13.28
C LEU A 482 -35.77 9.07 12.72
N LYS A 483 -35.77 8.38 11.57
CA LYS A 483 -36.99 7.96 10.88
C LYS A 483 -36.87 6.57 10.32
N SER A 484 -38.02 5.93 10.09
CA SER A 484 -38.11 4.63 9.44
C SER A 484 -38.71 4.78 8.04
N ARG A 485 -38.10 4.18 7.02
CA ARG A 485 -38.59 4.21 5.62
C ARG A 485 -38.58 2.84 4.95
N ASP A 486 -39.37 2.69 3.89
CA ASP A 486 -39.29 1.50 3.06
C ASP A 486 -38.03 1.50 2.18
N PRO A 487 -37.36 0.35 2.01
CA PRO A 487 -36.22 0.19 1.09
C PRO A 487 -36.47 0.74 -0.32
N HIS A 488 -37.68 0.53 -0.85
CA HIS A 488 -38.05 1.00 -2.19
C HIS A 488 -38.11 2.53 -2.30
N GLU A 489 -38.56 3.21 -1.24
CA GLU A 489 -38.66 4.67 -1.23
C GLU A 489 -37.28 5.33 -1.25
N ILE A 490 -36.31 4.75 -0.54
CA ILE A 490 -34.93 5.26 -0.47
C ILE A 490 -34.30 5.28 -1.87
N ARG A 491 -34.42 4.16 -2.59
CA ARG A 491 -33.88 4.02 -3.96
C ARG A 491 -34.44 5.04 -4.95
N SER A 492 -35.66 5.52 -4.72
CA SER A 492 -36.36 6.44 -5.63
C SER A 492 -36.13 7.93 -5.34
N ARG A 493 -35.72 8.29 -4.11
CA ARG A 493 -35.72 9.68 -3.62
C ARG A 493 -34.35 10.23 -3.26
N THR A 494 -33.33 9.39 -3.26
CA THR A 494 -32.00 9.76 -2.77
C THR A 494 -30.92 9.25 -3.70
N THR A 495 -29.76 9.91 -3.64
CA THR A 495 -28.57 9.46 -4.37
C THR A 495 -27.60 8.88 -3.37
N LEU A 496 -27.26 7.59 -3.50
CA LEU A 496 -26.19 6.99 -2.70
C LEU A 496 -24.86 7.65 -3.09
N LYS A 497 -24.15 8.22 -2.10
CA LYS A 497 -22.86 8.89 -2.34
C LYS A 497 -21.72 8.21 -1.64
N TYR A 498 -21.90 7.90 -0.36
CA TYR A 498 -20.82 7.39 0.48
C TYR A 498 -21.33 6.25 1.36
N ARG A 499 -20.41 5.51 1.98
CA ARG A 499 -20.74 4.60 3.07
C ARG A 499 -19.77 4.75 4.23
N LEU A 500 -20.29 4.90 5.44
CA LEU A 500 -19.50 4.84 6.66
C LEU A 500 -19.05 3.42 6.95
N ARG A 501 -17.77 3.29 7.26
CA ARG A 501 -17.15 2.05 7.73
C ARG A 501 -17.51 1.81 9.20
N ARG A 502 -17.31 0.55 9.61
CA ARG A 502 -17.82 -0.04 10.85
C ARG A 502 -17.58 0.81 12.10
N GLU A 503 -16.35 1.24 12.35
CA GLU A 503 -16.00 1.89 13.63
C GLU A 503 -16.80 3.17 13.89
N LEU A 504 -16.83 4.10 12.92
CA LEU A 504 -17.58 5.35 13.07
C LEU A 504 -19.09 5.10 13.04
N LEU A 505 -19.55 4.14 12.24
CA LEU A 505 -20.96 3.76 12.21
C LEU A 505 -21.44 3.20 13.56
N LEU A 506 -20.66 2.32 14.19
CA LEU A 506 -21.01 1.72 15.47
C LEU A 506 -21.08 2.76 16.58
N ASP A 507 -20.17 3.74 16.60
CA ASP A 507 -20.24 4.85 17.54
C ASP A 507 -21.53 5.67 17.34
N ILE A 508 -21.89 6.01 16.10
CA ILE A 508 -23.16 6.69 15.80
C ILE A 508 -24.37 5.85 16.25
N ILE A 509 -24.40 4.55 15.92
CA ILE A 509 -25.50 3.65 16.31
C ILE A 509 -25.62 3.57 17.84
N ALA A 510 -24.51 3.49 18.56
CA ALA A 510 -24.50 3.43 20.02
C ALA A 510 -25.12 4.71 20.62
N ASN A 511 -24.72 5.87 20.12
CA ASN A 511 -25.25 7.15 20.59
C ASN A 511 -26.72 7.36 20.21
N VAL A 512 -27.14 6.97 18.99
CA VAL A 512 -28.56 6.98 18.58
C VAL A 512 -29.37 6.08 19.51
N SER A 513 -28.88 4.87 19.80
CA SER A 513 -29.57 3.91 20.68
C SER A 513 -29.69 4.46 22.11
N ALA A 514 -28.64 5.08 22.64
CA ALA A 514 -28.66 5.73 23.94
C ALA A 514 -29.66 6.90 23.99
N HIS A 515 -29.79 7.67 22.90
CA HIS A 515 -30.77 8.75 22.80
C HIS A 515 -32.22 8.22 22.78
N VAL A 516 -32.49 7.17 22.00
CA VAL A 516 -33.82 6.54 21.90
C VAL A 516 -34.24 5.89 23.23
N ASN A 517 -33.30 5.32 23.97
CA ASN A 517 -33.57 4.63 25.23
C ASN A 517 -33.61 5.55 26.47
N ARG A 518 -33.60 6.88 26.31
CA ARG A 518 -33.68 7.79 27.46
C ARG A 518 -34.98 7.54 28.23
N PRO A 519 -34.92 7.14 29.50
CA PRO A 519 -36.13 6.98 30.29
C PRO A 519 -36.83 8.34 30.37
N GLY A 520 -38.11 8.37 30.00
CA GLY A 520 -39.00 9.51 30.26
C GLY A 520 -39.13 9.75 31.77
N ILE A 521 -39.96 10.72 32.17
CA ILE A 521 -40.18 11.16 33.56
C ILE A 521 -40.00 9.99 34.55
N SER A 522 -38.83 9.93 35.18
CA SER A 522 -38.45 8.81 36.07
C SER A 522 -38.89 9.06 37.51
N PHE A 523 -39.26 10.31 37.81
CA PHE A 523 -39.75 10.74 39.12
C PHE A 523 -40.78 11.85 38.91
N VAL A 524 -41.94 11.71 39.54
CA VAL A 524 -42.88 12.81 39.76
C VAL A 524 -42.53 13.39 41.11
N SER A 525 -42.08 14.65 41.14
CA SER A 525 -41.84 15.40 42.38
C SER A 525 -43.14 15.85 43.03
#